data_AF-A0A833T0B9-F1
#
_entry.id   AF-A0A833T0B9-F1
#
_cell.length_a   1.000
_cell.length_b   1.000
_cell.length_c   1.000
_cell.angle_alpha   90.00
_cell.angle_beta   90.00
_cell.angle_gamma   90.00
#
_symmetry.space_group_name_H-M   'P 1'
#
loop_
_entity.id
_entity.type
_entity.pdbx_description
1 polymer ?
#
loop_
_entity_poly.entity_id
_entity_poly.type
_entity_poly.pdbx_seq_one_letter_code
_entity_poly.pdbx_strand_id
1 'polypeptide(L)'
;MLSLLSRAQPRARVLRGLRSQFLASSSTSASGEEVTAVIEKKTVPQQQQPVVETTWNTLVVGEIVDFHSHPQADRLNVCAVNIGDKDNLLQIICGAPNVRQGARVPVAKVGTRLAIKEPETGELKKLKIKKSKLRGEVSQGMICSEAELGLTDESDGILIFEDDAEVGGLVLEHGTIATRLKARGISVPTPQPKVTAASIQPEPNQE
;
A
#
# COMPACT_ATOMS: atom_id res chain seq x y z
N MET A 1 -18.10 20.13 55.73
CA MET A 1 -19.36 20.87 56.00
C MET A 1 -20.12 21.02 54.70
N LEU A 2 -21.39 20.59 54.71
CA LEU A 2 -22.53 20.97 53.84
C LEU A 2 -22.38 20.78 52.32
N SER A 3 -23.11 19.82 51.72
CA SER A 3 -24.47 19.98 51.13
C SER A 3 -24.40 20.54 49.70
N LEU A 4 -25.09 20.06 48.66
CA LEU A 4 -26.41 19.44 48.56
C LEU A 4 -26.51 18.60 47.27
N LEU A 5 -27.19 17.46 47.39
CA LEU A 5 -27.93 16.81 46.32
C LEU A 5 -28.99 17.76 45.73
N SER A 6 -29.22 17.73 44.41
CA SER A 6 -30.57 18.00 43.89
C SER A 6 -30.89 17.16 42.66
N ARG A 7 -31.99 16.42 42.80
CA ARG A 7 -32.70 15.58 41.84
C ARG A 7 -33.40 16.44 40.77
N ALA A 8 -33.59 15.91 39.56
CA ALA A 8 -34.87 15.99 38.82
C ALA A 8 -34.83 15.22 37.47
N GLN A 9 -35.57 14.11 37.38
CA GLN A 9 -36.40 13.76 36.20
C GLN A 9 -37.83 14.33 36.47
N PRO A 10 -38.90 14.27 35.62
CA PRO A 10 -39.14 13.47 34.38
C PRO A 10 -40.01 14.11 33.25
N ARG A 11 -40.18 13.35 32.13
CA ARG A 11 -41.36 13.16 31.23
C ARG A 11 -42.21 14.34 30.69
N ALA A 12 -42.37 14.42 29.35
CA ALA A 12 -43.66 14.51 28.60
C ALA A 12 -43.40 14.52 27.06
N ARG A 13 -43.91 13.61 26.21
CA ARG A 13 -45.27 13.43 25.63
C ARG A 13 -45.67 14.47 24.56
N VAL A 14 -45.66 14.10 23.26
CA VAL A 14 -46.62 14.52 22.19
C VAL A 14 -46.52 13.47 21.06
N LEU A 15 -47.44 12.52 20.87
CA LEU A 15 -48.76 12.51 20.21
C LEU A 15 -48.81 12.72 18.69
N ARG A 16 -49.55 11.81 18.03
CA ARG A 16 -50.29 11.90 16.75
C ARG A 16 -49.41 12.02 15.49
N GLY A 17 -49.49 11.15 14.49
CA GLY A 17 -50.60 10.35 14.00
C GLY A 17 -50.91 10.81 12.59
N LEU A 18 -50.66 9.97 11.58
CA LEU A 18 -51.47 9.95 10.36
C LEU A 18 -51.24 8.64 9.60
N ARG A 19 -52.15 7.69 9.82
CA ARG A 19 -52.50 6.65 8.86
C ARG A 19 -53.33 7.36 7.78
N SER A 20 -52.85 7.46 6.54
CA SER A 20 -53.73 7.66 5.40
C SER A 20 -53.93 6.32 4.69
N GLN A 21 -55.14 5.84 4.81
CA GLN A 21 -55.70 4.71 4.09
C GLN A 21 -55.77 5.06 2.60
N PHE A 22 -55.37 4.13 1.73
CA PHE A 22 -55.85 4.11 0.35
C PHE A 22 -56.38 2.71 0.07
N LEU A 23 -57.70 2.60 0.21
CA LEU A 23 -58.53 1.50 -0.29
C LEU A 23 -59.35 2.08 -1.43
N ALA A 24 -59.15 1.58 -2.65
CA ALA A 24 -60.19 1.54 -3.66
C ALA A 24 -59.81 0.50 -4.73
N SER A 25 -60.45 -0.65 -4.64
CA SER A 25 -60.76 -1.59 -5.73
C SER A 25 -61.44 -0.81 -6.88
N SER A 26 -61.32 -1.16 -8.16
CA SER A 26 -62.12 -2.22 -8.78
C SER A 26 -61.71 -2.44 -10.25
N SER A 27 -61.66 -3.73 -10.63
CA SER A 27 -62.06 -4.34 -11.91
C SER A 27 -61.70 -3.68 -13.25
N THR A 28 -60.89 -4.37 -14.05
CA THR A 28 -61.32 -4.96 -15.35
C THR A 28 -60.25 -5.94 -15.83
N SER A 29 -60.75 -7.06 -16.35
CA SER A 29 -60.09 -8.29 -16.81
C SER A 29 -59.29 -8.16 -18.11
N ALA A 30 -58.10 -8.78 -18.17
CA ALA A 30 -57.65 -9.59 -19.31
C ALA A 30 -56.36 -10.36 -18.95
N SER A 31 -56.30 -11.56 -19.48
CA SER A 31 -55.32 -12.64 -19.39
C SER A 31 -53.86 -12.28 -19.69
N GLY A 32 -52.95 -12.99 -18.99
CA GLY A 32 -51.75 -13.55 -19.60
C GLY A 32 -50.43 -12.88 -19.21
N GLU A 33 -49.49 -13.74 -18.80
CA GLU A 33 -48.04 -13.55 -18.73
C GLU A 33 -47.42 -13.04 -17.42
N GLU A 34 -46.34 -13.73 -17.07
CA GLU A 34 -45.77 -13.87 -15.74
C GLU A 34 -45.06 -12.61 -15.23
N VAL A 35 -45.13 -12.51 -13.92
CA VAL A 35 -44.36 -11.63 -13.05
C VAL A 35 -42.85 -11.79 -13.23
N THR A 36 -42.19 -10.80 -13.82
CA THR A 36 -40.78 -10.51 -13.52
C THR A 36 -40.61 -9.02 -13.28
N ALA A 37 -41.14 -8.55 -12.14
CA ALA A 37 -40.80 -7.24 -11.62
C ALA A 37 -39.37 -7.30 -11.05
N VAL A 38 -38.43 -6.87 -11.88
CA VAL A 38 -37.03 -6.66 -11.57
C VAL A 38 -36.91 -5.77 -10.33
N ILE A 39 -36.32 -6.30 -9.28
CA ILE A 39 -35.86 -5.50 -8.14
C ILE A 39 -34.72 -4.63 -8.66
N GLU A 40 -35.03 -3.40 -9.04
CA GLU A 40 -34.04 -2.35 -9.25
C GLU A 40 -33.40 -2.04 -7.89
N LYS A 41 -32.39 -2.83 -7.54
CA LYS A 41 -31.34 -2.37 -6.64
C LYS A 41 -30.72 -1.17 -7.34
N LYS A 42 -31.04 0.02 -6.84
CA LYS A 42 -30.42 1.30 -7.18
C LYS A 42 -28.92 1.14 -6.98
N THR A 43 -28.26 0.69 -8.04
CA THR A 43 -26.83 0.45 -8.07
C THR A 43 -26.23 1.82 -8.19
N VAL A 44 -25.71 2.32 -7.07
CA VAL A 44 -24.80 3.48 -7.09
C VAL A 44 -23.74 3.13 -8.14
N PRO A 45 -23.57 3.91 -9.22
CA PRO A 45 -22.50 3.65 -10.17
C PRO A 45 -21.20 3.83 -9.40
N GLN A 46 -20.60 2.71 -8.98
CA GLN A 46 -19.24 2.72 -8.50
C GLN A 46 -18.36 3.05 -9.69
N GLN A 47 -18.06 4.33 -9.82
CA GLN A 47 -17.05 4.84 -10.74
C GLN A 47 -15.78 4.06 -10.42
N GLN A 48 -15.41 3.14 -11.32
CA GLN A 48 -14.18 2.38 -11.23
C GLN A 48 -13.02 3.39 -11.28
N GLN A 49 -12.52 3.75 -10.09
CA GLN A 49 -11.28 4.49 -9.99
C GLN A 49 -10.18 3.62 -10.62
N PRO A 50 -9.35 4.16 -11.52
CA PRO A 50 -8.31 3.39 -12.17
C PRO A 50 -7.38 2.82 -11.09
N VAL A 51 -7.35 1.49 -10.98
CA VAL A 51 -6.52 0.75 -10.03
C VAL A 51 -5.10 1.26 -10.17
N VAL A 52 -4.62 1.93 -9.13
CA VAL A 52 -3.27 2.48 -9.10
C VAL A 52 -2.33 1.32 -8.77
N GLU A 53 -1.63 0.80 -9.79
CA GLU A 53 -0.79 -0.37 -9.60
C GLU A 53 0.65 0.01 -9.20
N THR A 54 1.10 -0.56 -8.09
CA THR A 54 2.51 -0.58 -7.68
C THR A 54 3.31 -1.46 -8.63
N THR A 55 4.48 -1.00 -9.09
CA THR A 55 5.38 -1.81 -9.93
C THR A 55 6.20 -2.76 -9.05
N TRP A 56 5.66 -3.95 -8.82
CA TRP A 56 6.26 -4.93 -7.91
C TRP A 56 7.59 -5.52 -8.41
N ASN A 57 7.79 -5.61 -9.73
CA ASN A 57 9.01 -6.18 -10.32
C ASN A 57 10.28 -5.33 -10.07
N THR A 58 10.12 -4.09 -9.60
CA THR A 58 11.25 -3.19 -9.29
C THR A 58 11.47 -3.02 -7.79
N LEU A 59 10.68 -3.72 -6.96
CA LEU A 59 10.86 -3.84 -5.52
C LEU A 59 11.72 -5.08 -5.23
N VAL A 60 12.91 -4.84 -4.70
CA VAL A 60 13.88 -5.88 -4.38
C VAL A 60 14.20 -5.88 -2.88
N VAL A 61 14.63 -7.02 -2.36
CA VAL A 61 15.19 -7.09 -1.01
C VAL A 61 16.60 -6.51 -1.05
N GLY A 62 16.89 -5.56 -0.17
CA GLY A 62 18.22 -5.02 0.04
C GLY A 62 18.72 -5.25 1.47
N GLU A 63 20.04 -5.23 1.65
CA GLU A 63 20.69 -5.31 2.97
C GLU A 63 21.42 -4.01 3.25
N ILE A 64 21.20 -3.42 4.43
CA ILE A 64 21.90 -2.22 4.87
C ILE A 64 23.31 -2.63 5.33
N VAL A 65 24.31 -2.39 4.48
CA VAL A 65 25.70 -2.76 4.75
C VAL A 65 26.35 -1.78 5.71
N ASP A 66 26.01 -0.50 5.60
CA ASP A 66 26.50 0.57 6.48
C ASP A 66 25.53 1.75 6.46
N PHE A 67 25.57 2.61 7.49
CA PHE A 67 24.83 3.86 7.50
C PHE A 67 25.49 4.90 8.41
N HIS A 68 25.33 6.18 8.07
CA HIS A 68 25.78 7.30 8.91
C HIS A 68 24.72 8.40 8.94
N SER A 69 24.76 9.25 9.97
CA SER A 69 23.86 10.39 10.09
C SER A 69 24.10 11.39 8.96
N HIS A 70 23.02 11.95 8.43
CA HIS A 70 23.08 12.88 7.32
C HIS A 70 23.74 14.21 7.77
N PRO A 71 24.76 14.74 7.06
CA PRO A 71 25.57 15.87 7.51
C PRO A 71 24.79 17.19 7.67
N GLN A 72 23.68 17.33 6.95
CA GLN A 72 22.81 18.52 6.95
C GLN A 72 21.38 18.23 7.45
N ALA A 73 21.11 17.10 8.10
CA ALA A 73 19.76 16.76 8.59
C ALA A 73 19.77 15.79 9.79
N ASP A 74 19.27 16.25 10.93
CA ASP A 74 19.36 15.51 12.20
C ASP A 74 18.49 14.24 12.26
N ARG A 75 17.46 14.16 11.41
CA ARG A 75 16.50 13.03 11.40
C ARG A 75 16.71 12.06 10.25
N LEU A 76 17.77 12.23 9.47
CA LEU A 76 18.02 11.43 8.27
C LEU A 76 19.34 10.68 8.39
N ASN A 77 19.37 9.49 7.80
CA ASN A 77 20.55 8.67 7.66
C ASN A 77 20.85 8.47 6.18
N VAL A 78 22.12 8.44 5.84
CA VAL A 78 22.63 8.04 4.53
C VAL A 78 23.03 6.57 4.66
N CYS A 79 22.27 5.69 3.99
CA CYS A 79 22.44 4.25 4.05
C CYS A 79 23.14 3.74 2.78
N ALA A 80 24.11 2.85 2.94
CA ALA A 80 24.69 2.07 1.86
C ALA A 80 24.00 0.71 1.82
N VAL A 81 23.27 0.43 0.73
CA VAL A 81 22.37 -0.72 0.62
C VAL A 81 22.83 -1.64 -0.51
N ASN A 82 23.10 -2.90 -0.18
CA ASN A 82 23.36 -3.97 -1.15
C ASN A 82 22.02 -4.50 -1.69
N ILE A 83 21.86 -4.53 -3.01
CA ILE A 83 20.65 -5.05 -3.69
C ILE A 83 20.93 -6.27 -4.57
N GLY A 84 21.95 -7.06 -4.22
CA GLY A 84 22.39 -8.24 -4.97
C GLY A 84 23.71 -8.02 -5.74
N ASP A 85 24.30 -6.83 -5.62
CA ASP A 85 25.61 -6.48 -6.15
C ASP A 85 26.43 -5.85 -5.01
N LYS A 86 27.43 -6.61 -4.52
CA LYS A 86 28.26 -6.20 -3.38
C LYS A 86 29.27 -5.12 -3.75
N ASP A 87 29.62 -5.00 -5.03
CA ASP A 87 30.61 -4.04 -5.50
C ASP A 87 29.96 -2.67 -5.81
N ASN A 88 28.64 -2.64 -6.06
CA ASN A 88 27.87 -1.43 -6.35
C ASN A 88 26.72 -1.20 -5.36
N LEU A 89 27.07 -0.74 -4.14
CA LEU A 89 26.09 -0.38 -3.13
C LEU A 89 25.29 0.87 -3.54
N LEU A 90 23.99 0.86 -3.30
CA LEU A 90 23.12 2.02 -3.52
C LEU A 90 23.15 2.95 -2.30
N GLN A 91 23.40 4.23 -2.54
CA GLN A 91 23.19 5.26 -1.52
C GLN A 91 21.71 5.61 -1.45
N ILE A 92 21.07 5.40 -0.29
CA ILE A 92 19.66 5.71 -0.06
C ILE A 92 19.52 6.50 1.23
N ILE A 93 18.81 7.63 1.16
CA ILE A 93 18.52 8.43 2.34
C ILE A 93 17.26 7.88 3.02
N CYS A 94 17.35 7.58 4.31
CA CYS A 94 16.26 7.03 5.10
C CYS A 94 16.09 7.81 6.41
N GLY A 95 14.85 8.16 6.76
CA GLY A 95 14.51 8.85 8.00
C GLY A 95 13.89 7.95 9.07
N ALA A 96 13.81 6.64 8.84
CA ALA A 96 13.15 5.74 9.78
C ALA A 96 14.01 5.52 11.04
N PRO A 97 13.40 5.47 12.23
CA PRO A 97 14.13 5.36 13.49
C PRO A 97 14.75 3.98 13.72
N ASN A 98 14.27 2.96 13.01
CA ASN A 98 14.68 1.56 13.14
C ASN A 98 15.76 1.14 12.10
N VAL A 99 16.43 2.09 11.44
CA VAL A 99 17.58 1.79 10.57
C VAL A 99 18.72 1.16 11.38
N ARG A 100 19.22 0.02 10.92
CA ARG A 100 20.35 -0.68 11.54
C ARG A 100 21.15 -1.44 10.48
N GLN A 101 22.46 -1.59 10.73
CA GLN A 101 23.35 -2.39 9.91
C GLN A 101 22.92 -3.87 9.92
N GLY A 102 23.06 -4.55 8.78
CA GLY A 102 22.65 -5.94 8.56
C GLY A 102 21.14 -6.14 8.37
N ALA A 103 20.31 -5.10 8.49
CA ALA A 103 18.88 -5.23 8.27
C ALA A 103 18.58 -5.51 6.79
N ARG A 104 17.74 -6.52 6.55
CA ARG A 104 17.14 -6.79 5.25
C ARG A 104 15.82 -6.05 5.11
N VAL A 105 15.68 -5.29 4.04
CA VAL A 105 14.63 -4.28 3.88
C VAL A 105 14.12 -4.26 2.44
N PRO A 106 12.85 -3.89 2.20
CA PRO A 106 12.35 -3.71 0.84
C PRO A 106 12.88 -2.39 0.26
N VAL A 107 13.44 -2.47 -0.94
CA VAL A 107 14.04 -1.34 -1.65
C VAL A 107 13.30 -1.10 -2.96
N ALA A 108 12.73 0.09 -3.10
CA ALA A 108 12.20 0.59 -4.35
C ALA A 108 13.31 1.25 -5.17
N LYS A 109 13.68 0.60 -6.29
CA LYS A 109 14.71 1.10 -7.21
C LYS A 109 14.22 2.34 -7.97
N VAL A 110 15.14 3.15 -8.48
CA VAL A 110 14.82 4.22 -9.44
C VAL A 110 13.97 3.68 -10.58
N GLY A 111 12.87 4.36 -10.89
CA GLY A 111 11.89 3.94 -11.90
C GLY A 111 10.66 3.25 -11.31
N THR A 112 10.72 2.75 -10.07
CA THR A 112 9.58 2.13 -9.38
C THR A 112 8.42 3.12 -9.26
N ARG A 113 7.20 2.63 -9.47
CA ARG A 113 5.96 3.36 -9.15
C ARG A 113 5.34 2.72 -7.92
N LEU A 114 5.13 3.50 -6.87
CA LEU A 114 4.46 3.08 -5.64
C LEU A 114 3.07 3.72 -5.58
N ALA A 115 2.09 2.92 -5.18
CA ALA A 115 0.75 3.36 -4.80
C ALA A 115 0.65 3.35 -3.28
N ILE A 116 0.86 4.51 -2.64
CA ILE A 116 0.86 4.64 -1.18
C ILE A 116 -0.54 5.09 -0.76
N LYS A 117 -1.13 4.41 0.23
CA LYS A 117 -2.39 4.86 0.84
C LYS A 117 -2.08 5.97 1.83
N GLU A 118 -2.64 7.15 1.61
CA GLU A 118 -2.51 8.25 2.56
C GLU A 118 -3.39 7.95 3.79
N PRO A 119 -2.85 8.00 5.02
CA PRO A 119 -3.57 7.62 6.23
C PRO A 119 -4.72 8.59 6.56
N GLU A 120 -4.56 9.89 6.25
CA GLU A 120 -5.57 10.91 6.57
C GLU A 120 -6.78 10.89 5.63
N THR A 121 -6.55 10.71 4.32
CA THR A 121 -7.61 10.79 3.30
C THR A 121 -8.08 9.41 2.84
N GLY A 122 -7.28 8.36 3.07
CA GLY A 122 -7.51 7.02 2.52
C GLY A 122 -7.28 6.92 1.01
N GLU A 123 -6.82 7.99 0.35
CA GLU A 123 -6.60 8.02 -1.09
C GLU A 123 -5.26 7.38 -1.48
N LEU A 124 -5.20 6.79 -2.69
CA LEU A 124 -3.97 6.22 -3.24
C LEU A 124 -3.15 7.29 -3.97
N LYS A 125 -2.02 7.66 -3.36
CA LYS A 125 -1.03 8.56 -3.95
C LYS A 125 -0.02 7.79 -4.79
N LYS A 126 0.20 8.31 -6.00
CA LYS A 126 1.18 7.75 -6.95
C LYS A 126 2.54 8.40 -6.73
N LEU A 127 3.52 7.63 -6.29
CA LEU A 127 4.91 8.08 -6.17
C LEU A 127 5.78 7.38 -7.20
N LYS A 128 6.46 8.13 -8.07
CA LYS A 128 7.50 7.59 -8.95
C LYS A 128 8.86 7.83 -8.31
N ILE A 129 9.57 6.74 -7.99
CA ILE A 129 10.93 6.80 -7.45
C ILE A 129 11.87 7.30 -8.54
N LYS A 130 12.56 8.39 -8.24
CA LYS A 130 13.57 9.01 -9.10
C LYS A 130 14.82 9.22 -8.28
N LYS A 131 15.98 9.28 -8.94
CA LYS A 131 17.20 9.78 -8.32
C LYS A 131 16.94 11.22 -7.87
N SER A 132 17.14 11.49 -6.59
CA SER A 132 16.92 12.81 -6.00
C SER A 132 18.14 13.22 -5.19
N LYS A 133 18.25 14.53 -4.94
CA LYS A 133 19.27 15.10 -4.07
C LYS A 133 18.56 15.78 -2.92
N LEU A 134 18.89 15.40 -1.69
CA LEU A 134 18.33 15.99 -0.49
C LEU A 134 19.47 16.59 0.31
N ARG A 135 19.49 17.92 0.43
CA ARG A 135 20.49 18.67 1.21
C ARG A 135 21.94 18.18 0.98
N GLY A 136 22.36 18.15 -0.29
CA GLY A 136 23.74 17.75 -0.63
C GLY A 136 23.91 16.26 -0.95
N GLU A 137 23.12 15.38 -0.35
CA GLU A 137 23.26 13.94 -0.51
C GLU A 137 22.35 13.37 -1.60
N VAL A 138 22.85 12.36 -2.32
CA VAL A 138 22.10 11.69 -3.39
C VAL A 138 21.35 10.50 -2.80
N SER A 139 20.09 10.32 -3.20
CA SER A 139 19.33 9.09 -2.95
C SER A 139 19.01 8.39 -4.27
N GLN A 140 19.39 7.11 -4.37
CA GLN A 140 19.20 6.26 -5.54
C GLN A 140 18.05 5.25 -5.35
N GLY A 141 17.13 5.55 -4.44
CA GLY A 141 15.98 4.71 -4.16
C GLY A 141 15.19 5.18 -2.96
N MET A 142 14.37 4.28 -2.44
CA MET A 142 13.61 4.45 -1.21
C MET A 142 13.57 3.10 -0.49
N ILE A 143 13.82 3.10 0.82
CA ILE A 143 13.57 1.94 1.69
C ILE A 143 12.11 2.05 2.15
N CYS A 144 11.33 0.98 1.98
CA CYS A 144 9.89 1.03 2.21
C CYS A 144 9.48 0.48 3.59
N SER A 145 8.43 1.08 4.14
CA SER A 145 7.66 0.62 5.29
C SER A 145 6.54 -0.35 4.90
N GLU A 146 5.91 -0.99 5.89
CA GLU A 146 4.74 -1.83 5.65
C GLU A 146 3.55 -1.03 5.08
N ALA A 147 3.36 0.20 5.56
CA ALA A 147 2.29 1.08 5.09
C ALA A 147 2.51 1.52 3.64
N GLU A 148 3.75 1.84 3.25
CA GLU A 148 4.09 2.21 1.87
C GLU A 148 3.94 1.04 0.88
N LEU A 149 4.11 -0.20 1.36
CA LEU A 149 3.81 -1.41 0.57
C LEU A 149 2.32 -1.78 0.59
N GLY A 150 1.49 -1.11 1.40
CA GLY A 150 0.08 -1.42 1.54
C GLY A 150 -0.20 -2.69 2.36
N LEU A 151 0.74 -3.14 3.18
CA LEU A 151 0.57 -4.29 4.08
C LEU A 151 -0.21 -3.90 5.34
N THR A 152 0.03 -2.70 5.85
CA THR A 152 -0.68 -2.09 6.99
C THR A 152 -1.23 -0.72 6.57
N ASP A 153 -2.06 -0.10 7.41
CA ASP A 153 -2.52 1.27 7.16
C ASP A 153 -1.53 2.30 7.74
N GLU A 154 -0.78 1.95 8.78
CA GLU A 154 0.23 2.79 9.43
C GLU A 154 1.48 1.97 9.78
N SER A 155 2.64 2.63 9.88
CA SER A 155 3.93 2.03 10.24
C SER A 155 4.84 3.07 10.88
N ASP A 156 5.49 2.72 11.98
CA ASP A 156 6.42 3.61 12.71
C ASP A 156 7.83 3.64 12.10
N GLY A 157 8.11 2.78 11.13
CA GLY A 157 9.43 2.67 10.51
C GLY A 157 9.44 1.82 9.24
N ILE A 158 10.65 1.50 8.77
CA ILE A 158 10.86 0.63 7.61
C ILE A 158 10.51 -0.82 7.95
N LEU A 159 10.07 -1.58 6.95
CA LEU A 159 9.88 -3.02 7.09
C LEU A 159 11.26 -3.69 7.17
N ILE A 160 11.49 -4.46 8.23
CA ILE A 160 12.67 -5.30 8.40
C ILE A 160 12.23 -6.75 8.26
N PHE A 161 12.82 -7.46 7.31
CA PHE A 161 12.60 -8.89 7.14
C PHE A 161 13.33 -9.70 8.20
N GLU A 162 12.80 -10.88 8.52
CA GLU A 162 13.52 -11.88 9.30
C GLU A 162 14.71 -12.40 8.45
N ASP A 163 15.77 -12.93 9.09
CA ASP A 163 17.13 -13.07 8.52
C ASP A 163 17.29 -14.07 7.34
N ASP A 164 16.22 -14.47 6.66
CA ASP A 164 16.18 -15.43 5.54
C ASP A 164 15.86 -14.80 4.17
N ALA A 165 15.58 -13.49 4.09
CA ALA A 165 15.29 -12.83 2.81
C ALA A 165 16.48 -12.80 1.83
N GLU A 166 16.34 -13.33 0.62
CA GLU A 166 17.41 -13.33 -0.38
C GLU A 166 17.69 -11.90 -0.88
N VAL A 167 18.90 -11.38 -0.62
CA VAL A 167 19.32 -10.04 -1.08
C VAL A 167 19.35 -10.00 -2.62
N GLY A 168 18.66 -9.03 -3.20
CA GLY A 168 18.45 -8.92 -4.66
C GLY A 168 17.28 -9.74 -5.19
N GLY A 169 16.63 -10.56 -4.35
CA GLY A 169 15.36 -11.22 -4.67
C GLY A 169 14.19 -10.23 -4.76
N LEU A 170 13.09 -10.63 -5.40
CA LEU A 170 11.89 -9.80 -5.46
C LEU A 170 11.20 -9.79 -4.09
N VAL A 171 10.70 -8.63 -3.66
CA VAL A 171 9.97 -8.50 -2.38
C VAL A 171 8.73 -9.41 -2.34
N LEU A 172 8.10 -9.65 -3.49
CA LEU A 172 6.93 -10.54 -3.58
C LEU A 172 7.25 -12.02 -3.35
N GLU A 173 8.48 -12.44 -3.62
CA GLU A 173 8.91 -13.83 -3.46
C GLU A 173 9.24 -14.14 -2.00
N HIS A 174 9.37 -13.11 -1.16
CA HIS A 174 9.79 -13.28 0.21
C HIS A 174 8.60 -13.54 1.18
N GLY A 175 8.67 -14.68 1.86
CA GLY A 175 7.84 -15.02 3.01
C GLY A 175 6.33 -14.94 2.73
N THR A 176 5.62 -14.19 3.58
CA THR A 176 4.15 -14.06 3.54
C THR A 176 3.67 -12.81 2.82
N ILE A 177 4.56 -12.01 2.22
CA ILE A 177 4.22 -10.69 1.67
C ILE A 177 3.14 -10.77 0.60
N ALA A 178 3.30 -11.63 -0.41
CA ALA A 178 2.29 -11.81 -1.45
C ALA A 178 0.94 -12.27 -0.88
N THR A 179 0.94 -13.13 0.14
CA THR A 179 -0.27 -13.61 0.81
C THR A 179 -0.96 -12.49 1.60
N ARG A 180 -0.19 -11.68 2.33
CA ARG A 180 -0.69 -10.51 3.08
C ARG A 180 -1.30 -9.46 2.15
N LEU A 181 -0.67 -9.20 1.00
CA LEU A 181 -1.20 -8.28 -0.02
C LEU A 181 -2.51 -8.81 -0.62
N LYS A 182 -2.59 -10.11 -0.94
CA LYS A 182 -3.82 -10.75 -1.40
C LYS A 182 -4.94 -10.69 -0.36
N ALA A 183 -4.64 -10.92 0.91
CA ALA A 183 -5.61 -10.80 2.00
C ALA A 183 -6.20 -9.39 2.13
N ARG A 184 -5.46 -8.37 1.69
CA ARG A 184 -5.90 -6.98 1.60
C ARG A 184 -6.61 -6.61 0.28
N GLY A 185 -6.80 -7.57 -0.62
CA GLY A 185 -7.43 -7.34 -1.92
C GLY A 185 -6.53 -6.60 -2.92
N ILE A 186 -5.21 -6.50 -2.65
CA ILE A 186 -4.25 -5.92 -3.58
C ILE A 186 -3.88 -7.01 -4.59
N SER A 187 -4.27 -6.81 -5.85
CA SER A 187 -3.86 -7.69 -6.95
C SER A 187 -2.37 -7.48 -7.21
N VAL A 188 -1.58 -8.51 -6.94
CA VAL A 188 -0.15 -8.55 -7.23
C VAL A 188 0.08 -9.37 -8.48
N PRO A 189 0.83 -8.87 -9.48
CA PRO A 189 1.21 -9.65 -10.63
C PRO A 189 2.05 -10.85 -10.16
N THR A 190 1.83 -12.01 -10.77
CA THR A 190 2.70 -13.15 -10.53
C THR A 190 4.12 -12.76 -10.94
N PRO A 191 5.12 -12.89 -10.03
CA PRO A 191 6.51 -12.63 -10.41
C PRO A 191 6.85 -13.51 -11.60
N GLN A 192 7.26 -12.89 -12.70
CA GLN A 192 7.73 -13.63 -13.88
C GLN A 192 9.06 -14.28 -13.47
N PRO A 193 9.23 -15.60 -13.68
CA PRO A 193 10.47 -16.27 -13.32
C PRO A 193 11.64 -15.56 -13.97
N LYS A 194 12.70 -15.28 -13.19
CA LYS A 194 13.97 -14.75 -13.70
C LYS A 194 14.34 -15.58 -14.94
N VAL A 195 14.29 -14.98 -16.12
CA VAL A 195 14.95 -15.56 -17.29
C VAL A 195 16.42 -15.47 -16.94
N THR A 196 16.97 -16.55 -16.40
CA THR A 196 18.39 -16.69 -16.15
C THR A 196 19.07 -16.37 -17.46
N ALA A 197 19.83 -15.27 -17.50
CA ALA A 197 20.64 -14.91 -18.64
C ALA A 197 21.75 -15.96 -18.78
N ALA A 198 21.39 -17.10 -19.39
CA ALA A 198 22.31 -18.06 -19.91
C ALA A 198 22.90 -17.48 -21.20
N SER A 199 24.20 -17.19 -21.14
CA SER A 199 25.11 -17.22 -22.28
C SER A 199 24.76 -16.34 -23.49
N ILE A 200 25.08 -15.05 -23.41
CA ILE A 200 25.53 -14.33 -24.61
C ILE A 200 27.04 -14.54 -24.67
N GLN A 201 27.47 -15.53 -25.47
CA GLN A 201 28.87 -15.61 -25.88
C GLN A 201 29.18 -14.37 -26.73
N PRO A 202 30.35 -13.71 -26.54
CA PRO A 202 30.76 -12.66 -27.46
C PRO A 202 31.07 -13.29 -28.82
N GLU A 203 30.33 -12.86 -29.85
CA GLU A 203 30.67 -13.10 -31.26
C GLU A 203 32.11 -12.61 -31.53
N PRO A 204 32.97 -13.41 -32.18
CA PRO A 204 34.30 -12.96 -32.56
C PRO A 204 34.19 -11.98 -33.73
N ASN A 205 34.72 -10.77 -33.53
CA ASN A 205 34.99 -9.82 -34.60
C ASN A 205 35.73 -10.54 -35.75
N GLN A 206 35.13 -10.54 -36.94
CA GLN A 206 35.85 -10.81 -38.17
C GLN A 206 36.36 -9.50 -38.75
N GLU A 207 37.64 -9.55 -39.10
CA GLU A 207 38.54 -8.55 -39.67
C GLU A 207 38.11 -8.08 -41.07
#